data_AF-A0A5J4TWB9-F1
#
_entry.id   AF-A0A5J4TWB9-F1
#
_cell.length_a   1.000
_cell.length_b   1.000
_cell.length_c   1.000
_cell.angle_alpha   90.00
_cell.angle_beta   90.00
_cell.angle_gamma   90.00
#
_symmetry.space_group_name_H-M   'P 1'
#
loop_
_entity.id
_entity.type
_entity.pdbx_description
1 polymer ?
#
loop_
_entity_poly.entity_id
_entity_poly.type
_entity_poly.pdbx_seq_one_letter_code
_entity_poly.pdbx_strand_id
1 'polypeptide(L)'
;IVDALFVFTHPYSITISQLLFEKKPFRYLLRILDHQDSFIVGNAIAAIDNILYCGAIGSDESLENPYYEELYQQGGIQKIFKLFQQTDNQFNKDGSALCLGFAFKSREIGDAQMKEQIISHLQSIVNHNEEETRNEVKLALKFLSYNPVNWAIIARGGFVIPV
;
A
#
# COMPACT_ATOMS: atom_id res chain seq x y z
N ILE A 1 -12.10 17.94 1.66
CA ILE A 1 -10.76 17.80 1.02
C ILE A 1 -10.42 16.32 0.84
N VAL A 2 -10.53 15.50 1.88
CA VAL A 2 -10.29 14.06 1.78
C VAL A 2 -11.28 13.36 0.84
N ASP A 3 -12.57 13.68 0.96
CA ASP A 3 -13.59 13.16 0.02
C ASP A 3 -13.35 13.63 -1.42
N ALA A 4 -12.79 14.83 -1.60
CA ALA A 4 -12.43 15.33 -2.92
C ALA A 4 -11.23 14.54 -3.48
N LEU A 5 -10.23 14.23 -2.66
CA LEU A 5 -9.06 13.44 -3.08
C LEU A 5 -9.44 12.02 -3.49
N PHE A 6 -10.32 11.36 -2.73
CA PHE A 6 -10.86 10.05 -3.09
C PHE A 6 -11.63 10.09 -4.42
N VAL A 7 -12.50 11.10 -4.60
CA VAL A 7 -13.24 11.30 -5.85
C VAL A 7 -12.33 11.63 -7.03
N PHE A 8 -11.19 12.29 -6.82
CA PHE A 8 -10.24 12.57 -7.90
C PHE A 8 -9.37 11.36 -8.26
N THR A 9 -9.18 10.40 -7.35
CA THR A 9 -8.44 9.18 -7.64
C THR A 9 -9.31 8.06 -8.24
N HIS A 10 -10.63 8.27 -8.36
CA HIS A 10 -11.56 7.26 -8.88
C HIS A 10 -12.63 7.85 -9.85
N PRO A 11 -12.80 7.29 -11.07
CA PRO A 11 -12.05 6.18 -11.64
C PRO A 11 -10.63 6.61 -12.04
N TYR A 12 -9.74 5.62 -12.06
CA TYR A 12 -8.31 5.77 -12.31
C TYR A 12 -7.97 6.65 -13.52
N SER A 13 -7.02 7.57 -13.34
CA SER A 13 -6.41 8.35 -14.43
C SER A 13 -4.94 8.67 -14.12
N ILE A 14 -4.04 8.19 -14.99
CA ILE A 14 -2.60 8.49 -14.92
C ILE A 14 -2.35 10.00 -14.80
N THR A 15 -3.06 10.80 -15.60
CA THR A 15 -2.91 12.26 -15.61
C THR A 15 -3.36 12.90 -14.30
N ILE A 16 -4.47 12.43 -13.70
CA ILE A 16 -4.93 12.97 -12.41
C ILE A 16 -3.98 12.57 -11.29
N SER A 17 -3.50 11.32 -11.27
CA SER A 17 -2.50 10.85 -10.31
C SER A 17 -1.20 11.66 -10.36
N GLN A 18 -0.71 11.98 -11.57
CA GLN A 18 0.46 12.84 -11.76
C GLN A 18 0.23 14.28 -11.23
N LEU A 19 -0.91 14.89 -11.54
CA LEU A 19 -1.26 16.24 -11.05
C LEU A 19 -1.46 16.30 -9.53
N LEU A 20 -2.03 15.25 -8.93
CA LEU A 20 -2.18 15.13 -7.49
C LEU A 20 -0.82 15.00 -6.79
N PHE A 21 0.11 14.26 -7.39
CA PHE A 21 1.47 14.12 -6.88
C PHE A 21 2.22 15.46 -6.81
N GLU A 22 2.05 16.35 -7.80
CA GLU A 22 2.65 17.70 -7.78
C GLU A 22 2.22 18.54 -6.56
N LYS A 23 1.11 18.20 -5.90
CA LYS A 23 0.64 18.88 -4.68
C LYS A 23 1.29 18.35 -3.40
N LYS A 24 2.27 17.45 -3.50
CA LYS A 24 2.95 16.79 -2.36
C LYS A 24 1.94 16.13 -1.42
N PRO A 25 1.10 15.22 -1.95
CA PRO A 25 -0.10 14.75 -1.28
C PRO A 25 0.23 13.97 0.00
N PHE A 26 1.36 13.25 0.02
CA PHE A 26 1.75 12.44 1.18
C PHE A 26 1.88 13.27 2.45
N ARG A 27 2.44 14.48 2.40
CA ARG A 27 2.59 15.33 3.59
C ARG A 27 1.24 15.60 4.27
N TYR A 28 0.19 15.81 3.48
CA TYR A 28 -1.14 16.11 4.00
C TYR A 28 -1.87 14.84 4.41
N LEU A 29 -1.86 13.80 3.56
CA LEU A 29 -2.53 12.53 3.83
C LEU A 29 -1.96 11.83 5.08
N LEU A 30 -0.63 11.85 5.25
CA LEU A 30 0.04 11.25 6.41
C LEU A 30 -0.27 11.94 7.74
N ARG A 31 -0.71 13.21 7.72
CA ARG A 31 -1.21 13.91 8.92
C ARG A 31 -2.63 13.45 9.30
N ILE A 32 -3.42 13.06 8.31
CA ILE A 32 -4.80 12.62 8.52
C ILE A 32 -4.84 11.21 9.14
N LEU A 33 -3.79 10.41 8.97
CA LEU A 33 -3.68 9.09 9.61
C LEU A 33 -3.67 9.15 11.15
N ASP A 34 -3.39 10.31 11.76
CA ASP A 34 -3.45 10.51 13.21
C ASP A 34 -4.86 10.95 13.70
N HIS A 35 -5.87 10.97 12.81
CA HIS A 35 -7.23 11.35 13.15
C HIS A 35 -7.96 10.26 13.96
N GLN A 36 -8.84 10.64 14.87
CA GLN A 36 -9.57 9.69 15.73
C GLN A 36 -10.69 8.95 15.00
N ASP A 37 -11.29 9.60 14.00
CA ASP A 37 -12.34 9.00 13.18
C ASP A 37 -11.72 8.02 12.15
N SER A 38 -12.02 6.74 12.34
CA SER A 38 -11.57 5.66 11.46
C SER A 38 -12.01 5.81 10.01
N PHE A 39 -13.13 6.47 9.73
CA PHE A 39 -13.60 6.71 8.36
C PHE A 39 -12.73 7.77 7.66
N ILE A 40 -12.36 8.83 8.37
CA ILE A 40 -11.46 9.86 7.85
C ILE A 40 -10.05 9.28 7.60
N VAL A 41 -9.59 8.41 8.51
CA VAL A 41 -8.35 7.65 8.31
C VAL A 41 -8.47 6.72 7.10
N GLY A 42 -9.61 6.06 6.93
CA GLY A 42 -9.94 5.21 5.78
C GLY A 42 -9.82 5.94 4.45
N ASN A 43 -10.43 7.12 4.32
CA ASN A 43 -10.34 7.87 3.07
C ASN A 43 -8.90 8.34 2.80
N ALA A 44 -8.12 8.64 3.84
CA ALA A 44 -6.72 9.02 3.68
C ALA A 44 -5.84 7.83 3.26
N ILE A 45 -6.02 6.64 3.86
CA ILE A 45 -5.24 5.46 3.48
C ILE A 45 -5.60 4.98 2.07
N ALA A 46 -6.88 5.01 1.70
CA ALA A 46 -7.32 4.70 0.33
C ALA A 46 -6.72 5.66 -0.71
N ALA A 47 -6.59 6.95 -0.38
CA ALA A 47 -5.95 7.92 -1.27
C ALA A 47 -4.43 7.65 -1.42
N ILE A 48 -3.75 7.29 -0.33
CA ILE A 48 -2.32 6.89 -0.37
C ILE A 48 -2.17 5.63 -1.22
N ASP A 49 -3.04 4.64 -1.01
CA ASP A 49 -3.01 3.38 -1.73
C ASP A 49 -3.15 3.58 -3.24
N ASN A 50 -4.16 4.36 -3.66
CA ASN A 50 -4.36 4.70 -5.07
C ASN A 50 -3.12 5.34 -5.74
N ILE A 51 -2.43 6.24 -5.03
CA ILE A 51 -1.19 6.86 -5.53
C ILE A 51 -0.09 5.81 -5.70
N LEU A 52 0.12 4.98 -4.67
CA LEU A 52 1.16 3.95 -4.68
C LEU A 52 0.88 2.85 -5.71
N TYR A 53 -0.36 2.40 -5.79
CA TYR A 53 -0.86 1.47 -6.80
C TYR A 53 -0.60 2.01 -8.20
N CYS A 54 -0.96 3.27 -8.48
CA CYS A 54 -0.70 3.92 -9.77
C CYS A 54 0.80 3.92 -10.12
N GLY A 55 1.66 4.23 -9.15
CA GLY A 55 3.12 4.16 -9.34
C GLY A 55 3.61 2.74 -9.59
N ALA A 56 3.02 1.75 -8.91
CA ALA A 56 3.40 0.35 -9.02
C ALA A 56 2.99 -0.27 -10.37
N ILE A 57 1.79 0.00 -10.88
CA ILE A 57 1.34 -0.54 -12.18
C ILE A 57 1.88 0.25 -13.37
N GLY A 58 2.22 1.53 -13.17
CA GLY A 58 2.71 2.42 -14.22
C GLY A 58 4.20 2.24 -14.57
N SER A 59 4.95 1.47 -13.77
CA SER A 59 6.37 1.17 -13.99
C SER A 59 6.61 -0.30 -14.27
N ASP A 60 7.73 -0.63 -14.94
CA ASP A 60 8.17 -2.02 -15.15
C ASP A 60 8.14 -2.80 -13.84
N GLU A 61 7.67 -4.05 -13.89
CA GLU A 61 7.44 -4.87 -12.69
C GLU A 61 8.70 -5.04 -11.83
N SER A 62 9.88 -5.10 -12.46
CA SER A 62 11.17 -5.25 -11.79
C SER A 62 11.72 -3.96 -11.19
N LEU A 63 11.15 -2.80 -11.53
CA LEU A 63 11.57 -1.51 -11.01
C LEU A 63 10.83 -1.17 -9.71
N GLU A 64 11.50 -0.40 -8.86
CA GLU A 64 10.91 0.08 -7.61
C GLU A 64 9.74 1.04 -7.86
N ASN A 65 8.89 1.22 -6.85
CA ASN A 65 7.80 2.18 -6.92
C ASN A 65 8.37 3.62 -7.01
N PRO A 66 7.99 4.42 -8.03
CA PRO A 66 8.53 5.78 -8.21
C PRO A 66 8.21 6.72 -7.04
N TYR A 67 7.22 6.40 -6.22
CA TYR A 67 6.78 7.21 -5.09
C TYR A 67 7.36 6.78 -3.73
N TYR A 68 8.17 5.71 -3.70
CA TYR A 68 8.74 5.20 -2.45
C TYR A 68 9.59 6.26 -1.74
N GLU A 69 10.49 6.94 -2.46
CA GLU A 69 11.45 7.86 -1.84
C GLU A 69 10.76 9.06 -1.19
N GLU A 70 9.74 9.63 -1.83
CA GLU A 70 8.98 10.72 -1.22
C GLU A 70 8.22 10.24 0.03
N LEU A 71 7.55 9.08 -0.07
CA LEU A 71 6.83 8.52 1.07
C LEU A 71 7.77 8.25 2.25
N TYR A 72 8.96 7.69 1.98
CA TYR A 72 10.00 7.42 2.96
C TYR A 72 10.50 8.71 3.63
N GLN A 73 10.85 9.74 2.84
CA GLN A 73 11.32 11.03 3.35
C GLN A 73 10.28 11.77 4.21
N GLN A 74 8.98 11.55 3.97
CA GLN A 74 7.90 12.09 4.81
C GLN A 74 7.63 11.24 6.07
N GLY A 75 8.40 10.19 6.32
CA GLY A 75 8.18 9.24 7.42
C GLY A 75 6.93 8.37 7.23
N GLY A 76 6.44 8.26 5.99
CA GLY A 76 5.18 7.61 5.66
C GLY A 76 5.20 6.11 5.92
N ILE A 77 6.31 5.43 5.64
CA ILE A 77 6.48 3.99 5.89
C ILE A 77 6.16 3.64 7.35
N GLN A 78 6.77 4.34 8.30
CA GLN A 78 6.59 4.08 9.72
C GLN A 78 5.20 4.50 10.22
N LYS A 79 4.63 5.58 9.67
CA LYS A 79 3.26 6.01 10.00
C LYS A 79 2.21 4.99 9.54
N ILE A 80 2.32 4.49 8.32
CA ILE A 80 1.40 3.49 7.77
C ILE A 80 1.55 2.16 8.53
N PHE A 81 2.78 1.74 8.84
CA PHE A 81 3.00 0.53 9.61
C PHE A 81 2.44 0.64 11.04
N LYS A 82 2.61 1.80 11.69
CA LYS A 82 1.99 2.07 12.99
C LYS A 82 0.46 1.98 12.91
N LEU A 83 -0.16 2.55 11.87
CA LEU A 83 -1.60 2.44 11.66
C LEU A 83 -2.04 0.98 11.51
N PHE A 84 -1.35 0.20 10.68
CA PHE A 84 -1.58 -1.23 10.51
C PHE A 84 -1.57 -2.00 11.84
N GLN A 85 -0.63 -1.67 12.74
CA GLN A 85 -0.49 -2.33 14.03
C GLN A 85 -1.56 -1.92 15.06
N GLN A 86 -2.07 -0.69 14.97
CA GLN A 86 -2.90 -0.09 16.02
C GLN A 86 -4.38 -0.02 15.68
N THR A 87 -4.76 -0.12 14.41
CA THR A 87 -6.16 0.01 14.01
C THR A 87 -6.94 -1.28 14.23
N ASP A 88 -8.12 -1.15 14.83
CA ASP A 88 -9.12 -2.23 14.91
C ASP A 88 -10.07 -2.22 13.69
N ASN A 89 -9.97 -1.22 12.83
CA ASN A 89 -10.77 -1.12 11.62
C ASN A 89 -10.13 -1.96 10.50
N GLN A 90 -10.83 -2.98 10.03
CA GLN A 90 -10.33 -3.93 9.04
C GLN A 90 -9.94 -3.26 7.72
N PHE A 91 -10.76 -2.33 7.23
CA PHE A 91 -10.48 -1.59 5.99
C PHE A 91 -9.16 -0.80 6.11
N ASN A 92 -8.96 -0.11 7.23
CA ASN A 92 -7.72 0.64 7.47
C ASN A 92 -6.50 -0.28 7.58
N LYS A 93 -6.68 -1.48 8.15
CA LYS A 93 -5.63 -2.49 8.29
C LYS A 93 -5.22 -3.06 6.93
N ASP A 94 -6.20 -3.46 6.13
CA ASP A 94 -5.99 -3.99 4.78
C ASP A 94 -5.36 -2.95 3.87
N GLY A 95 -5.92 -1.74 3.84
CA GLY A 95 -5.37 -0.61 3.08
C GLY A 95 -3.94 -0.26 3.50
N SER A 96 -3.61 -0.32 4.80
CA SER A 96 -2.24 -0.08 5.27
C SER A 96 -1.26 -1.16 4.79
N ALA A 97 -1.69 -2.42 4.77
CA ALA A 97 -0.88 -3.52 4.26
C ALA A 97 -0.67 -3.42 2.75
N LEU A 98 -1.71 -3.07 1.99
CA LEU A 98 -1.64 -2.82 0.55
C LEU A 98 -0.70 -1.65 0.22
N CYS A 99 -0.84 -0.52 0.91
CA CYS A 99 0.07 0.63 0.76
C CYS A 99 1.53 0.22 0.91
N LEU A 100 1.86 -0.55 1.96
CA LEU A 100 3.24 -1.02 2.18
C LEU A 100 3.66 -2.05 1.11
N GLY A 101 2.77 -2.95 0.71
CA GLY A 101 3.03 -3.89 -0.38
C GLY A 101 3.39 -3.20 -1.70
N PHE A 102 2.64 -2.16 -2.07
CA PHE A 102 2.92 -1.38 -3.28
C PHE A 102 4.14 -0.46 -3.13
N ALA A 103 4.36 0.15 -1.97
CA ALA A 103 5.53 0.98 -1.72
C ALA A 103 6.82 0.16 -1.90
N PHE A 104 6.86 -1.05 -1.33
CA PHE A 104 8.03 -1.93 -1.38
C PHE A 104 8.10 -2.81 -2.65
N LYS A 105 7.41 -2.43 -3.75
CA LYS A 105 7.58 -3.08 -5.05
C LYS A 105 9.07 -3.23 -5.39
N SER A 106 9.50 -4.47 -5.67
CA SER A 106 10.89 -4.82 -6.03
C SER A 106 11.98 -4.39 -5.05
N ARG A 107 11.59 -3.90 -3.86
CA ARG A 107 12.47 -3.40 -2.82
C ARG A 107 12.37 -4.28 -1.57
N GLU A 108 13.48 -4.50 -0.90
CA GLU A 108 13.48 -5.26 0.35
C GLU A 108 12.73 -4.50 1.46
N ILE A 109 11.87 -5.19 2.20
CA ILE A 109 11.41 -4.71 3.51
C ILE A 109 12.51 -5.05 4.53
N GLY A 110 13.36 -4.05 4.82
CA GLY A 110 14.52 -4.23 5.69
C GLY A 110 14.17 -4.46 7.16
N ASP A 111 13.02 -3.95 7.62
CA ASP A 111 12.51 -4.23 8.96
C ASP A 111 11.89 -5.64 9.00
N ALA A 112 12.50 -6.53 9.79
CA ALA A 112 12.08 -7.93 9.86
C ALA A 112 10.66 -8.11 10.41
N GLN A 113 10.24 -7.28 11.37
CA GLN A 113 8.91 -7.36 11.97
C GLN A 113 7.85 -6.90 10.97
N MET A 114 8.09 -5.78 10.29
CA MET A 114 7.22 -5.26 9.23
C MET A 114 7.08 -6.26 8.09
N LYS A 115 8.20 -6.82 7.64
CA LYS A 115 8.21 -7.82 6.56
C LYS A 115 7.33 -9.01 6.90
N GLU A 116 7.51 -9.61 8.07
CA GLU A 116 6.74 -10.77 8.50
C GLU A 116 5.26 -10.43 8.67
N GLN A 117 4.94 -9.30 9.32
CA GLN A 117 3.54 -8.92 9.60
C GLN A 117 2.76 -8.55 8.33
N ILE A 118 3.35 -7.74 7.45
CA ILE A 118 2.68 -7.28 6.23
C ILE A 118 2.49 -8.45 5.26
N ILE A 119 3.52 -9.26 5.04
CA ILE A 119 3.40 -10.43 4.13
C ILE A 119 2.38 -11.43 4.69
N SER A 120 2.44 -11.76 5.98
CA SER A 120 1.49 -12.70 6.59
C SER A 120 0.04 -12.20 6.50
N HIS A 121 -0.17 -10.90 6.70
CA HIS A 121 -1.50 -10.30 6.60
C HIS A 121 -2.03 -10.35 5.17
N LEU A 122 -1.24 -9.93 4.18
CA LEU A 122 -1.59 -10.01 2.76
C LEU A 122 -1.90 -11.45 2.34
N GLN A 123 -1.12 -12.44 2.78
CA GLN A 123 -1.40 -13.86 2.53
C GLN A 123 -2.74 -14.31 3.13
N SER A 124 -3.08 -13.84 4.34
CA SER A 124 -4.33 -14.20 5.01
C SER A 124 -5.58 -13.68 4.29
N ILE A 125 -5.45 -12.57 3.56
CA ILE A 125 -6.55 -11.94 2.80
C ILE A 125 -6.46 -12.19 1.29
N VAL A 126 -5.63 -13.12 0.82
CA VAL A 126 -5.44 -13.38 -0.62
C VAL A 126 -6.73 -13.84 -1.35
N ASN A 127 -7.71 -14.35 -0.59
CA ASN A 127 -9.03 -14.74 -1.09
C ASN A 127 -10.12 -13.78 -0.57
N HIS A 128 -9.81 -12.49 -0.44
CA HIS A 128 -10.76 -11.48 0.02
C HIS A 128 -12.09 -11.54 -0.75
N ASN A 129 -13.21 -11.29 -0.07
CA ASN A 129 -14.55 -11.40 -0.66
C ASN A 129 -14.76 -10.35 -1.77
N GLU A 130 -14.29 -9.13 -1.53
CA GLU A 130 -14.30 -8.04 -2.51
C GLU A 130 -13.25 -8.29 -3.61
N GLU A 131 -13.69 -8.25 -4.87
CA GLU A 131 -12.86 -8.58 -6.03
C GLU A 131 -11.72 -7.60 -6.24
N GLU A 132 -11.96 -6.30 -6.07
CA GLU A 132 -10.95 -5.26 -6.21
C GLU A 132 -9.80 -5.50 -5.21
N THR A 133 -10.10 -5.57 -3.92
CA THR A 133 -9.12 -5.88 -2.87
C THR A 133 -8.39 -7.20 -3.12
N ARG A 134 -9.10 -8.24 -3.55
CA ARG A 134 -8.50 -9.56 -3.84
C ARG A 134 -7.45 -9.45 -4.95
N ASN A 135 -7.73 -8.69 -6.00
CA ASN A 135 -6.81 -8.47 -7.11
C ASN A 135 -5.60 -7.63 -6.68
N GLU A 136 -5.82 -6.59 -5.89
CA GLU A 136 -4.76 -5.75 -5.33
C GLU A 136 -3.82 -6.53 -4.41
N VAL A 137 -4.35 -7.38 -3.53
CA VAL A 137 -3.55 -8.22 -2.63
C VAL A 137 -2.64 -9.16 -3.41
N LYS A 138 -3.18 -9.85 -4.42
CA LYS A 138 -2.39 -10.73 -5.30
C LYS A 138 -1.28 -9.95 -5.98
N LEU A 139 -1.59 -8.75 -6.46
CA LEU A 139 -0.63 -7.90 -7.14
C LEU A 139 0.45 -7.36 -6.20
N ALA A 140 0.08 -6.93 -4.99
CA ALA A 140 1.01 -6.48 -3.97
C ALA A 140 2.00 -7.60 -3.59
N LEU A 141 1.51 -8.82 -3.37
CA LEU A 141 2.36 -10.00 -3.13
C LEU A 141 3.30 -10.28 -4.31
N LYS A 142 2.79 -10.20 -5.55
CA LYS A 142 3.60 -10.36 -6.76
C LYS A 142 4.71 -9.29 -6.81
N PHE A 143 4.39 -8.03 -6.56
CA PHE A 143 5.36 -6.94 -6.56
C PHE A 143 6.42 -7.06 -5.47
N LEU A 144 6.04 -7.49 -4.26
CA LEU A 144 6.99 -7.78 -3.20
C LEU A 144 7.94 -8.92 -3.60
N SER A 145 7.45 -9.92 -4.34
CA SER A 145 8.22 -11.11 -4.73
C SER A 145 9.35 -10.86 -5.74
N TYR A 146 9.38 -9.71 -6.43
CA TYR A 146 10.53 -9.35 -7.27
C TYR A 146 11.81 -9.11 -6.45
N ASN A 147 11.68 -8.82 -5.15
CA ASN A 147 12.82 -8.83 -4.26
C ASN A 147 13.03 -10.24 -3.66
N PRO A 148 14.23 -10.84 -3.77
CA PRO A 148 14.47 -12.22 -3.35
C PRO A 148 14.32 -12.45 -1.83
N VAL A 149 14.58 -11.44 -1.00
CA VAL A 149 14.43 -11.55 0.46
C VAL A 149 12.95 -11.59 0.85
N ASN A 150 12.14 -10.71 0.24
CA ASN A 150 10.68 -10.74 0.45
C ASN A 150 10.07 -12.04 -0.10
N TRP A 151 10.51 -12.48 -1.28
CA TRP A 151 10.08 -13.75 -1.87
C TRP A 151 10.32 -14.94 -0.96
N ALA A 152 11.48 -15.03 -0.30
CA ALA A 152 11.78 -16.11 0.64
C ALA A 152 10.79 -16.19 1.81
N ILE A 153 10.22 -15.05 2.23
CA ILE A 153 9.16 -14.99 3.24
C ILE A 153 7.81 -15.41 2.63
N ILE A 154 7.47 -14.90 1.45
CA ILE A 154 6.22 -15.23 0.75
C ILE A 154 6.13 -16.72 0.44
N ALA A 155 7.21 -17.34 -0.05
CA ALA A 155 7.24 -18.76 -0.43
C ALA A 155 7.33 -19.71 0.77
N ARG A 156 7.49 -19.18 2.00
CA ARG A 156 7.59 -19.99 3.21
C ARG A 156 6.33 -20.84 3.37
N GLY A 157 6.50 -22.10 3.77
CA GLY A 157 5.38 -23.03 3.96
C GLY A 157 4.69 -23.46 2.66
N GLY A 158 5.29 -23.19 1.49
CA GLY A 158 4.75 -23.60 0.20
C GLY A 158 3.59 -22.74 -0.29
N PHE A 159 3.42 -21.53 0.25
CA PHE A 159 2.43 -20.59 -0.24
C PHE A 159 2.72 -20.20 -1.69
N VAL A 160 1.68 -20.24 -2.52
CA VAL A 160 1.71 -19.83 -3.92
C VAL A 160 0.68 -18.72 -4.10
N ILE A 161 1.09 -17.60 -4.69
CA ILE A 161 0.17 -16.52 -5.03
C ILE A 161 -0.83 -17.05 -6.05
N PRO A 162 -2.15 -17.06 -5.75
CA PRO A 162 -3.15 -17.57 -6.69
C PRO A 162 -3.17 -16.71 -7.95
N VAL A 163 -3.32 -17.38 -9.09
CA VAL A 163 -3.57 -16.73 -10.39
C VAL A 163 -4.93 -16.03 -10.38
#